data_AF-A0A537HCV5-F1
#
_entry.id   AF-A0A537HCV5-F1
#
_cell.length_a   1.000
_cell.length_b   1.000
_cell.length_c   1.000
_cell.angle_alpha   90.00
_cell.angle_beta   90.00
_cell.angle_gamma   90.00
#
_symmetry.space_group_name_H-M   'P 1'
#
loop_
_entity.id
_entity.type
_entity.pdbx_description
1 polymer ?
#
loop_
_entity_poly.entity_id
_entity_poly.type
_entity_poly.pdbx_seq_one_letter_code
_entity_poly.pdbx_strand_id
1 'polypeptide(L)'
;MKPGDLAKKSKLTMLELRYLPFWLVPLTATSTYEGMLERISPAIIRKGTIQNEYDWLVLGRKAAEFPTRDYRVPTEGKIPFDFTKIEGQATFLNSELDSDEAVIRAKDEVEENQRFLLKQEVDQVTQFDTSFTVEKATYLHAPLWFVQYEYKGKSYSAIIDGSTGSIIRADIPQVDFKVI
;
A
#
# COMPACT_ATOMS: atom_id res chain seq x y z
N MET A 1 -20.72 -3.31 -11.84
CA MET A 1 -21.59 -2.27 -11.23
C MET A 1 -22.06 -2.74 -9.86
N LYS A 2 -22.25 -1.83 -8.90
CA LYS A 2 -22.78 -2.17 -7.56
C LYS A 2 -24.31 -2.36 -7.59
N PRO A 3 -24.91 -3.27 -6.82
CA PRO A 3 -26.37 -3.42 -6.77
C PRO A 3 -27.05 -2.14 -6.26
N GLY A 4 -28.14 -1.74 -6.91
CA GLY A 4 -28.88 -0.52 -6.55
C GLY A 4 -29.57 -0.59 -5.18
N ASP A 5 -29.87 -1.80 -4.70
CA ASP A 5 -30.49 -2.04 -3.40
C ASP A 5 -29.49 -2.37 -2.28
N LEU A 6 -28.18 -2.34 -2.57
CA LEU A 6 -27.12 -2.73 -1.64
C LEU A 6 -27.26 -2.02 -0.30
N ALA A 7 -27.31 -0.69 -0.29
CA ALA A 7 -27.38 0.10 0.94
C ALA A 7 -28.63 -0.17 1.80
N LYS A 8 -29.74 -0.62 1.18
CA LYS A 8 -31.00 -0.90 1.88
C LYS A 8 -31.07 -2.33 2.41
N LYS A 9 -30.41 -3.28 1.74
CA LYS A 9 -30.49 -4.71 2.05
C LYS A 9 -29.23 -5.29 2.67
N SER A 10 -28.14 -4.54 2.69
CA SER A 10 -26.94 -4.94 3.41
C SER A 10 -27.14 -4.83 4.91
N LYS A 11 -26.53 -5.74 5.66
CA LYS A 11 -26.47 -5.67 7.12
C LYS A 11 -25.01 -5.54 7.55
N LEU A 12 -24.68 -4.51 8.33
CA LEU A 12 -23.38 -4.42 8.98
C LEU A 12 -23.25 -5.54 10.00
N THR A 13 -22.16 -6.30 9.91
CA THR A 13 -21.83 -7.39 10.83
C THR A 13 -20.62 -7.05 11.69
N MET A 14 -19.72 -6.19 11.21
CA MET A 14 -18.58 -5.68 11.95
C MET A 14 -18.29 -4.24 11.55
N LEU A 15 -17.96 -3.42 12.55
CA LEU A 15 -17.45 -2.08 12.36
C LEU A 15 -16.39 -1.83 13.43
N GLU A 16 -15.11 -1.84 13.02
CA GLU A 16 -13.99 -1.71 13.94
C GLU A 16 -13.06 -0.59 13.50
N LEU A 17 -12.79 0.36 14.40
CA LEU A 17 -11.78 1.38 14.19
C LEU A 17 -10.44 0.86 14.72
N ARG A 18 -9.43 0.84 13.86
CA ARG A 18 -8.06 0.48 14.24
C ARG A 18 -7.10 1.60 13.88
N TYR A 19 -6.26 1.99 14.82
CA TYR A 19 -5.10 2.84 14.54
C TYR A 19 -3.94 1.93 14.19
N LEU A 20 -3.64 1.82 12.90
CA LEU A 20 -2.52 0.99 12.44
C LEU A 20 -1.21 1.78 12.41
N PRO A 21 -0.10 1.19 12.88
CA PRO A 21 1.22 1.79 12.87
C PRO A 21 1.88 1.66 11.50
N PHE A 22 2.44 2.75 11.00
CA PHE A 22 3.24 2.78 9.77
C PHE A 22 4.54 3.54 9.98
N TRP A 23 5.52 3.19 9.16
CA TRP A 23 6.72 3.97 8.94
C TRP A 23 6.67 4.55 7.53
N LEU A 24 6.74 5.88 7.44
CA LEU A 24 6.97 6.57 6.18
C LEU A 24 8.48 6.76 6.03
N VAL A 25 9.07 6.17 5.00
CA VAL A 25 10.50 6.20 4.73
C VAL A 25 10.73 6.97 3.42
N PRO A 26 11.11 8.26 3.50
CA PRO A 26 11.51 9.00 2.31
C PRO A 26 12.89 8.50 1.87
N LEU A 27 13.00 8.05 0.63
CA LEU A 27 14.28 7.56 0.09
C LEU A 27 14.40 7.79 -1.42
N THR A 28 15.62 8.10 -1.86
CA THR A 28 16.00 8.11 -3.27
C THR A 28 16.72 6.81 -3.59
N ALA A 29 16.27 6.11 -4.62
CA ALA A 29 16.94 4.92 -5.13
C ALA A 29 17.53 5.21 -6.51
N THR A 30 18.82 4.97 -6.66
CA THR A 30 19.55 5.08 -7.92
C THR A 30 20.04 3.70 -8.33
N SER A 31 19.49 3.17 -9.41
CA SER A 31 19.80 1.85 -9.93
C SER A 31 20.54 1.93 -11.27
N THR A 32 21.71 1.32 -11.33
CA THR A 32 22.44 1.10 -12.59
C THR A 32 22.08 -0.27 -13.14
N TYR A 33 21.85 -0.37 -14.45
CA TYR A 33 21.42 -1.61 -15.08
C TYR A 33 22.10 -1.87 -16.42
N GLU A 34 22.17 -3.15 -16.76
CA GLU A 34 22.42 -3.68 -18.09
C GLU A 34 21.36 -4.73 -18.41
N GLY A 35 20.90 -4.75 -19.66
CA GLY A 35 19.92 -5.71 -20.13
C GLY A 35 19.89 -5.81 -21.64
N MET A 36 18.98 -6.64 -22.15
CA MET A 36 18.84 -6.92 -23.58
C MET A 36 17.41 -6.64 -24.06
N LEU A 37 17.31 -6.11 -25.28
CA LEU A 37 16.07 -6.04 -26.06
C LEU A 37 16.05 -7.22 -27.02
N GLU A 38 15.25 -8.23 -26.73
CA GLU A 38 15.15 -9.47 -27.52
C GLU A 38 14.13 -9.34 -28.66
N ARG A 39 13.22 -8.37 -28.56
CA ARG A 39 12.19 -8.10 -29.58
C ARG A 39 12.76 -7.48 -30.87
N ILE A 40 14.03 -7.09 -30.87
CA ILE A 40 14.75 -6.53 -32.02
C ILE A 40 15.83 -7.53 -32.43
N SER A 41 15.97 -7.80 -33.74
CA SER A 41 17.00 -8.70 -34.27
C SER A 41 18.07 -7.92 -35.05
N PRO A 42 19.37 -8.01 -34.68
CA PRO A 42 19.91 -8.78 -33.55
C PRO A 42 19.58 -8.14 -32.19
N ALA A 43 19.61 -8.93 -31.12
CA ALA A 43 19.35 -8.45 -29.75
C ALA A 43 20.33 -7.33 -29.38
N ILE A 44 19.82 -6.23 -28.82
CA ILE A 44 20.60 -5.04 -28.50
C ILE A 44 20.82 -4.98 -26.98
N ILE A 45 22.09 -4.89 -26.56
CA ILE A 45 22.45 -4.60 -25.17
C ILE A 45 22.15 -3.13 -24.86
N ARG A 46 21.46 -2.89 -23.76
CA ARG A 46 21.15 -1.55 -23.25
C ARG A 46 21.67 -1.41 -21.84
N LYS A 47 22.38 -0.31 -21.59
CA LYS A 47 22.83 0.10 -20.26
C LYS A 47 22.19 1.42 -19.89
N GLY A 48 21.96 1.64 -18.60
CA GLY A 48 21.39 2.90 -18.14
C GLY A 48 21.39 3.05 -16.64
N THR A 49 20.79 4.15 -16.21
CA THR A 49 20.56 4.46 -14.81
C THR A 49 19.14 4.97 -14.67
N ILE A 50 18.44 4.46 -13.65
CA ILE A 50 17.14 5.00 -13.23
C ILE A 50 17.30 5.57 -11.82
N GLN A 51 16.75 6.75 -11.60
CA GLN A 51 16.72 7.38 -10.29
C GLN A 51 15.30 7.81 -10.00
N ASN A 52 14.76 7.37 -8.86
CA ASN A 52 13.42 7.69 -8.42
C ASN A 52 13.43 8.05 -6.93
N GLU A 53 12.57 8.99 -6.57
CA GLU A 53 12.30 9.41 -5.20
C GLU A 53 11.00 8.77 -4.72
N TYR A 54 10.98 8.32 -3.47
CA TYR A 54 9.85 7.60 -2.89
C TYR A 54 9.55 8.10 -1.49
N ASP A 55 8.26 8.23 -1.19
CA ASP A 55 7.70 8.27 0.16
C ASP A 55 7.15 6.86 0.47
N TRP A 56 8.04 5.92 0.82
CA TRP A 56 7.67 4.51 0.91
C TRP A 56 6.98 4.19 2.24
N LEU A 57 5.79 3.57 2.17
CA LEU A 57 4.99 3.27 3.36
C LEU A 57 5.16 1.81 3.78
N VAL A 58 5.72 1.61 4.97
CA VAL A 58 5.92 0.29 5.58
C VAL A 58 4.91 0.09 6.71
N LEU A 59 4.15 -1.01 6.66
CA LEU A 59 3.28 -1.41 7.77
C LEU A 59 4.13 -1.92 8.94
N GLY A 60 3.95 -1.34 10.12
CA GLY A 60 4.68 -1.70 11.33
C GLY A 60 4.25 -3.03 11.95
N ARG A 61 3.44 -3.86 11.28
CA ARG A 61 2.87 -5.11 11.83
C ARG A 61 3.14 -6.24 10.84
N LYS A 62 3.68 -7.36 11.32
CA LYS A 62 4.04 -8.50 10.45
C LYS A 62 2.81 -9.33 10.06
N ALA A 63 1.85 -9.49 10.97
CA ALA A 63 0.67 -10.34 10.79
C ALA A 63 -0.62 -9.61 10.35
N ALA A 64 -0.57 -8.29 10.18
CA ALA A 64 -1.74 -7.52 9.76
C ALA A 64 -1.83 -7.53 8.22
N GLU A 65 -2.92 -8.09 7.69
CA GLU A 65 -3.25 -7.94 6.27
C GLU A 65 -3.80 -6.52 6.02
N PHE A 66 -3.00 -5.67 5.38
CA PHE A 66 -3.41 -4.34 4.95
C PHE A 66 -2.80 -4.03 3.58
N PRO A 67 -3.59 -3.51 2.60
CA PRO A 67 -3.10 -3.22 1.26
C PRO A 67 -2.28 -1.93 1.24
N THR A 68 -1.06 -1.96 1.78
CA THR A 68 -0.17 -0.79 1.88
C THR A 68 0.05 -0.09 0.54
N ARG A 69 0.17 -0.84 -0.55
CA ARG A 69 0.37 -0.29 -1.91
C ARG A 69 -0.80 0.56 -2.41
N ASP A 70 -2.01 0.31 -1.91
CA ASP A 70 -3.23 1.03 -2.30
C ASP A 70 -3.50 2.23 -1.39
N TYR A 71 -2.78 2.34 -0.26
CA TYR A 71 -2.97 3.40 0.71
C TYR A 71 -1.95 4.52 0.53
N ARG A 72 -2.47 5.75 0.40
CA ARG A 72 -1.65 6.96 0.40
C ARG A 72 -1.92 7.72 1.70
N VAL A 73 -0.86 7.96 2.47
CA VAL A 73 -0.96 8.78 3.68
C VAL A 73 -1.35 10.21 3.27
N PRO A 74 -2.47 10.74 3.79
CA PRO A 74 -2.88 12.11 3.48
C PRO A 74 -1.85 13.12 4.01
N THR A 75 -1.42 14.06 3.16
CA THR A 75 -0.50 15.15 3.55
C THR A 75 -1.12 16.11 4.55
N GLU A 76 -2.42 16.40 4.42
CA GLU A 76 -3.18 17.31 5.28
C GLU A 76 -3.59 16.67 6.62
N GLY A 77 -3.53 15.34 6.74
CA GLY A 77 -4.00 14.58 7.91
C GLY A 77 -2.95 14.31 8.99
N LYS A 78 -1.69 14.73 8.79
CA LYS A 78 -0.61 14.49 9.76
C LYS A 78 -0.72 15.48 10.92
N ILE A 79 -1.18 15.00 12.06
CA ILE A 79 -1.17 15.74 13.33
C ILE A 79 -0.14 15.14 14.29
N PRO A 80 0.45 15.94 15.20
CA PRO A 80 1.21 15.40 16.31
C PRO A 80 0.36 14.40 17.09
N PHE A 81 0.99 13.29 17.50
CA PHE A 81 0.29 12.25 18.26
C PHE A 81 -0.24 12.82 19.58
N ASP A 82 -1.53 12.57 19.82
CA ASP A 82 -2.23 12.96 21.02
C ASP A 82 -3.18 11.83 21.43
N PHE A 83 -2.80 11.10 22.48
CA PHE A 83 -3.55 9.93 22.95
C PHE A 83 -4.98 10.29 23.39
N THR A 84 -5.23 11.56 23.77
CA THR A 84 -6.55 12.02 24.21
C THR A 84 -7.56 12.10 23.06
N LYS A 85 -7.07 12.10 21.82
CA LYS A 85 -7.89 12.13 20.60
C LYS A 85 -8.24 10.74 20.08
N ILE A 86 -7.69 9.68 20.68
CA ILE A 86 -8.00 8.31 20.29
C ILE A 86 -9.37 7.92 20.86
N GLU A 87 -10.26 7.44 19.99
CA GLU A 87 -11.59 7.02 20.41
C GLU A 87 -11.51 5.81 21.34
N GLY A 88 -12.24 5.84 22.47
CA GLY A 88 -12.13 4.81 23.51
C GLY A 88 -12.51 3.40 23.07
N GLN A 89 -13.23 3.24 21.95
CA GLN A 89 -13.58 1.94 21.36
C GLN A 89 -12.61 1.47 20.27
N ALA A 90 -11.61 2.30 19.93
CA ALA A 90 -10.66 1.98 18.88
C ALA A 90 -9.59 1.01 19.38
N THR A 91 -9.20 0.08 18.51
CA THR A 91 -8.01 -0.75 18.74
C THR A 91 -6.77 0.04 18.34
N PHE A 92 -5.92 0.36 19.30
CA PHE A 92 -4.64 1.02 19.04
C PHE A 92 -3.50 0.00 18.95
N LEU A 93 -2.80 -0.05 17.81
CA LEU A 93 -1.72 -1.00 17.59
C LEU A 93 -0.36 -0.30 17.55
N ASN A 94 0.63 -0.90 18.22
CA ASN A 94 2.02 -0.44 18.17
C ASN A 94 2.81 -1.18 17.10
N SER A 95 3.83 -0.52 16.57
CA SER A 95 4.77 -1.15 15.64
C SER A 95 5.52 -2.29 16.32
N GLU A 96 5.63 -3.39 15.60
CA GLU A 96 6.51 -4.53 15.82
C GLU A 96 7.86 -4.35 15.11
N LEU A 97 8.00 -3.27 14.33
CA LEU A 97 9.23 -2.86 13.67
C LEU A 97 9.78 -1.58 14.30
N ASP A 98 11.07 -1.54 14.52
CA ASP A 98 11.77 -0.27 14.76
C ASP A 98 12.05 0.49 13.44
N SER A 99 12.68 1.66 13.57
CA SER A 99 13.00 2.52 12.42
C SER A 99 14.00 1.87 11.47
N ASP A 100 14.99 1.14 11.98
CA ASP A 100 16.06 0.56 11.17
C ASP A 100 15.52 -0.65 10.40
N GLU A 101 14.73 -1.49 11.05
CA GLU A 101 14.00 -2.59 10.42
C GLU A 101 13.05 -2.09 9.32
N ALA A 102 12.34 -0.98 9.57
CA ALA A 102 11.46 -0.37 8.57
C ALA A 102 12.24 0.18 7.36
N VAL A 103 13.42 0.79 7.58
CA VAL A 103 14.29 1.26 6.50
C VAL A 103 14.84 0.10 5.66
N ILE A 104 15.26 -0.99 6.29
CA ILE A 104 15.72 -2.20 5.59
C ILE A 104 14.60 -2.72 4.69
N ARG A 105 13.40 -2.90 5.26
CA ARG A 105 12.24 -3.38 4.51
C ARG A 105 11.86 -2.45 3.36
N ALA A 106 11.91 -1.13 3.57
CA ALA A 106 11.64 -0.15 2.51
C ALA A 106 12.64 -0.26 1.36
N LYS A 107 13.94 -0.47 1.64
CA LYS A 107 14.96 -0.66 0.61
C LYS A 107 14.70 -1.91 -0.21
N ASP A 108 14.39 -3.03 0.44
CA ASP A 108 14.09 -4.30 -0.25
C ASP A 108 12.88 -4.15 -1.18
N GLU A 109 11.78 -3.59 -0.66
CA GLU A 109 10.55 -3.37 -1.43
C GLU A 109 10.74 -2.35 -2.58
N VAL A 110 11.54 -1.30 -2.37
CA VAL A 110 11.87 -0.33 -3.44
C VAL A 110 12.81 -0.93 -4.48
N GLU A 111 13.77 -1.76 -4.10
CA GLU A 111 14.65 -2.45 -5.04
C GLU A 111 13.83 -3.35 -5.99
N GLU A 112 12.89 -4.12 -5.43
CA GLU A 112 11.94 -4.91 -6.23
C GLU A 112 11.10 -4.04 -7.16
N ASN A 113 10.65 -2.87 -6.68
CA ASN A 113 9.90 -1.92 -7.49
C ASN A 113 10.75 -1.34 -8.64
N GLN A 114 11.99 -0.95 -8.38
CA GLN A 114 12.93 -0.47 -9.41
C GLN A 114 13.18 -1.55 -10.47
N ARG A 115 13.40 -2.80 -10.05
CA ARG A 115 13.54 -3.95 -10.95
C ARG A 115 12.28 -4.19 -11.78
N PHE A 116 11.09 -3.99 -11.21
CA PHE A 116 9.84 -4.07 -11.93
C PHE A 116 9.72 -2.98 -13.01
N LEU A 117 10.08 -1.75 -12.68
CA LEU A 117 10.08 -0.62 -13.63
C LEU A 117 11.03 -0.86 -14.82
N LEU A 118 12.18 -1.51 -14.60
CA LEU A 118 13.11 -1.85 -15.68
C LEU A 118 12.54 -2.76 -16.77
N LYS A 119 11.47 -3.52 -16.48
CA LYS A 119 10.79 -4.33 -17.51
C LYS A 119 10.15 -3.46 -18.61
N GLN A 120 10.03 -2.16 -18.39
CA GLN A 120 9.61 -1.19 -19.41
C GLN A 120 10.77 -0.76 -20.32
N GLU A 121 12.03 -0.92 -19.87
CA GLU A 121 13.23 -0.45 -20.55
C GLU A 121 14.01 -1.57 -21.26
N VAL A 122 13.97 -2.79 -20.73
CA VAL A 122 14.65 -3.99 -21.27
C VAL A 122 13.77 -5.23 -21.13
N ASP A 123 13.91 -6.19 -22.04
CA ASP A 123 13.18 -7.47 -21.99
C ASP A 123 13.78 -8.42 -20.94
N GLN A 124 15.12 -8.45 -20.85
CA GLN A 124 15.86 -9.23 -19.87
C GLN A 124 16.88 -8.34 -19.17
N VAL A 125 16.90 -8.37 -17.84
CA VAL A 125 17.90 -7.68 -17.01
C VAL A 125 19.06 -8.64 -16.75
N THR A 126 20.28 -8.27 -17.14
CA THR A 126 21.49 -9.09 -16.94
C THR A 126 22.33 -8.59 -15.77
N GLN A 127 22.35 -7.29 -15.51
CA GLN A 127 22.98 -6.69 -14.33
C GLN A 127 22.06 -5.61 -13.73
N PHE A 128 22.01 -5.54 -12.41
CA PHE A 128 21.21 -4.56 -11.68
C PHE A 128 21.78 -4.34 -10.29
N ASP A 129 22.17 -3.11 -10.02
CA ASP A 129 22.75 -2.68 -8.74
C ASP A 129 22.02 -1.40 -8.30
N THR A 130 21.54 -1.37 -7.04
CA THR A 130 20.81 -0.22 -6.50
C THR A 130 21.53 0.36 -5.29
N SER A 131 21.62 1.68 -5.27
CA SER A 131 22.09 2.46 -4.12
C SER A 131 20.98 3.34 -3.58
N PHE A 132 21.04 3.65 -2.29
CA PHE A 132 19.97 4.36 -1.59
C PHE A 132 20.51 5.55 -0.82
N THR A 133 19.81 6.68 -0.92
CA THR A 133 19.91 7.80 0.02
C THR A 133 18.61 7.83 0.81
N VAL A 134 18.68 7.68 2.13
CA VAL A 134 17.50 7.57 3.00
C VAL A 134 17.43 8.77 3.92
N GLU A 135 16.27 9.40 3.98
CA GLU A 135 15.98 10.46 4.94
C GLU A 135 15.40 9.89 6.25
N LYS A 136 15.08 10.77 7.19
CA LYS A 136 14.56 10.34 8.49
C LYS A 136 13.19 9.67 8.33
N ALA A 137 13.10 8.40 8.71
CA ALA A 137 11.84 7.68 8.79
C ALA A 137 10.91 8.31 9.83
N THR A 138 9.62 8.39 9.49
CA THR A 138 8.59 8.99 10.35
C THR A 138 7.60 7.92 10.79
N TYR A 139 7.42 7.78 12.10
CA TYR A 139 6.41 6.90 12.69
C TYR A 139 5.05 7.59 12.71
N LEU A 140 4.01 6.92 12.23
CA LEU A 140 2.66 7.45 12.16
C LEU A 140 1.60 6.39 12.41
N HIS A 141 0.41 6.83 12.82
CA HIS A 141 -0.78 5.99 12.93
C HIS A 141 -1.85 6.48 11.96
N ALA A 142 -2.44 5.56 11.19
CA ALA A 142 -3.62 5.86 10.39
C ALA A 142 -4.88 5.30 11.08
N PRO A 143 -5.93 6.12 11.28
CA PRO A 143 -7.23 5.62 11.71
C PRO A 143 -7.91 4.91 10.54
N LEU A 144 -8.23 3.63 10.70
CA LEU A 144 -8.77 2.79 9.64
C LEU A 144 -10.01 2.06 10.12
N TRP A 145 -11.11 2.26 9.41
CA TRP A 145 -12.35 1.52 9.64
C TRP A 145 -12.34 0.23 8.85
N PHE A 146 -12.37 -0.88 9.58
CA PHE A 146 -12.58 -2.23 9.04
C PHE A 146 -14.06 -2.57 9.15
N VAL A 147 -14.69 -2.72 7.99
CA VAL A 147 -16.13 -2.95 7.86
C VAL A 147 -16.36 -4.35 7.31
N GLN A 148 -17.23 -5.11 7.95
CA GLN A 148 -17.83 -6.30 7.34
C GLN A 148 -19.33 -6.12 7.24
N TYR A 149 -19.88 -6.55 6.10
CA TYR A 149 -21.30 -6.51 5.85
C TYR A 149 -21.76 -7.75 5.09
N GLU A 150 -23.00 -8.14 5.33
CA GLU A 150 -23.66 -9.21 4.60
C GLU A 150 -24.62 -8.62 3.56
N TYR A 151 -24.63 -9.18 2.36
CA TYR A 151 -25.64 -8.90 1.35
C TYR A 151 -26.02 -10.20 0.63
N LYS A 152 -27.32 -10.51 0.60
CA LYS A 152 -27.87 -11.75 0.01
C LYS A 152 -27.15 -13.02 0.49
N GLY A 153 -26.90 -13.12 1.80
CA GLY A 153 -26.26 -14.30 2.41
C GLY A 153 -24.76 -14.45 2.12
N LYS A 154 -24.11 -13.44 1.52
CA LYS A 154 -22.65 -13.42 1.29
C LYS A 154 -22.03 -12.29 2.10
N SER A 155 -20.83 -12.54 2.64
CA SER A 155 -20.04 -11.57 3.39
C SER A 155 -19.10 -10.79 2.47
N TYR A 156 -18.94 -9.52 2.78
CA TYR A 156 -18.10 -8.57 2.05
C TYR A 156 -17.35 -7.70 3.05
N SER A 157 -16.15 -7.24 2.66
CA SER A 157 -15.32 -6.39 3.48
C SER A 157 -15.06 -5.04 2.81
N ALA A 158 -14.82 -4.01 3.64
CA ALA A 158 -14.30 -2.74 3.19
C ALA A 158 -13.32 -2.16 4.23
N ILE A 159 -12.34 -1.41 3.75
CA ILE A 159 -11.39 -0.65 4.53
C ILE A 159 -11.52 0.81 4.11
N ILE A 160 -11.77 1.68 5.09
CA ILE A 160 -12.00 3.11 4.88
C ILE A 160 -10.99 3.88 5.72
N ASP A 161 -10.37 4.89 5.12
CA ASP A 161 -9.54 5.84 5.84
C ASP A 161 -10.42 6.73 6.73
N GLY A 162 -10.24 6.63 8.05
CA GLY A 162 -11.00 7.40 9.03
C GLY A 162 -10.67 8.90 9.03
N SER A 163 -9.53 9.31 8.47
CA SER A 163 -9.13 10.72 8.38
C SER A 163 -9.76 11.44 7.19
N THR A 164 -9.95 10.73 6.07
CA THR A 164 -10.46 11.33 4.82
C THR A 164 -11.85 10.83 4.41
N GLY A 165 -12.31 9.70 4.98
CA GLY A 165 -13.51 8.99 4.53
C GLY A 165 -13.32 8.22 3.21
N SER A 166 -12.10 8.18 2.66
CA SER A 166 -11.81 7.53 1.39
C SER A 166 -11.86 6.01 1.51
N ILE A 167 -12.46 5.33 0.51
CA ILE A 167 -12.44 3.87 0.43
C ILE A 167 -11.06 3.43 -0.07
N ILE A 168 -10.31 2.71 0.77
CA ILE A 168 -9.02 2.13 0.40
C ILE A 168 -9.25 0.83 -0.38
N ARG A 169 -10.15 -0.01 0.13
CA ARG A 169 -10.52 -1.27 -0.50
C ARG A 169 -11.97 -1.60 -0.17
N ALA A 170 -12.72 -2.15 -1.11
CA ALA A 170 -14.04 -2.68 -0.85
C ALA A 170 -14.36 -3.84 -1.80
N ASP A 171 -14.87 -4.93 -1.25
CA ASP A 171 -15.49 -5.98 -2.02
C ASP A 171 -16.85 -5.48 -2.51
N ILE A 172 -17.10 -5.53 -3.82
CA ILE A 172 -18.36 -5.09 -4.42
C ILE A 172 -19.14 -6.32 -4.89
N PRO A 173 -20.36 -6.56 -4.36
CA PRO A 173 -21.22 -7.63 -4.84
C PRO A 173 -21.49 -7.47 -6.35
N GLN A 174 -21.41 -8.55 -7.11
CA GLN A 174 -21.76 -8.50 -8.52
C GLN A 174 -23.28 -8.50 -8.69
N VAL A 175 -23.74 -7.77 -9.71
CA VAL A 175 -25.11 -7.90 -10.21
C VAL A 175 -25.16 -9.12 -11.11
N ASP A 176 -25.99 -10.09 -10.76
CA ASP A 176 -26.36 -11.16 -11.70
C ASP A 176 -27.13 -10.51 -12.85
N PHE A 177 -26.45 -10.31 -13.98
CA PHE A 177 -27.13 -10.01 -15.23
C PHE A 177 -27.79 -11.30 -15.69
N LYS A 178 -29.09 -11.46 -15.41
CA LYS A 178 -29.89 -12.40 -16.18
C LYS A 178 -29.94 -11.85 -17.60
N VAL A 179 -29.15 -12.45 -18.49
CA VAL A 179 -29.34 -12.31 -19.93
C VAL A 179 -30.72 -12.88 -20.23
N ILE A 180 -31.63 -12.01 -20.66
CA ILE A 180 -32.96 -12.38 -21.15
C ILE A 180 -32.81 -12.82 -22.60
#